data_AF-A0A2H3EDU7-F1
#
_entry.id   AF-A0A2H3EDU7-F1
#
_cell.length_a   1.000
_cell.length_b   1.000
_cell.length_c   1.000
_cell.angle_alpha   90.00
_cell.angle_beta   90.00
_cell.angle_gamma   90.00
#
_symmetry.space_group_name_H-M   'P 1'
#
loop_
_entity.id
_entity.type
_entity.pdbx_description
1 polymer ?
#
loop_
_entity_poly.entity_id
_entity_poly.type
_entity_poly.pdbx_seq_one_letter_code
_entity_poly.pdbx_strand_id
1 'polypeptide(L)'
;MNLFRRTTTVCQRWTRQYPWNCRYISRSAEEIVSASSKSIPDGAPAITFETLGLRPSVVNAMHAAFPNIRDPTDTQMRLIPAVLSGMDVLVTDDTGSGKSFGLLLSLLNKPRLRYKNKETGLVRENMSITSLFVVPHRDLAYQLYHWVQCISNAASSTSPGTPSISSVAQVLVRDGKMHLDSGLTALRSTSPHILIATPQAVMDVYRQEPEALPFVEFSTVVVDEIDYLVETMPHKSEDTTYWKTIQKRQAKLARHPGVTTELLDIIYAQRKKMSEANREVLVNEPYHTPQLVVSSASVRKHLSSHLFYESGWMKKKDTIIVHGSPNAVAPHSGLGGKDVKHSVLVVSGAKVTNIEEAVLTTPEGDHDATRKLTENSEGPPVAVDVSAEQRSAYEGKPSPFNPNALEAVAVAFALDVPSVALLVIRPEASVQRAVYDLRSMGVNAIALDVANMERGGAHLLSYGDTSEFKTNPTLLVCTRAMTRGIDFPELTHVFIMEFFQGKMSGQTVDEYLHIAGRVGRFGRGGRVITLVERGPVAGTETKDGRRTGGKEDAKMISILKSIGCSPERIEYFD
;
A
#
# COMPACT_ATOMS: atom_id res chain seq x y z
N MET A 1 -23.51 16.94 -18.42
CA MET A 1 -23.60 18.30 -17.81
C MET A 1 -23.88 18.33 -16.29
N ASN A 2 -23.99 17.19 -15.57
CA ASN A 2 -24.45 17.16 -14.16
C ASN A 2 -23.68 16.18 -13.23
N LEU A 3 -22.37 15.97 -13.39
CA LEU A 3 -21.65 15.02 -12.52
C LEU A 3 -21.34 15.56 -11.10
N PHE A 4 -21.23 16.89 -10.92
CA PHE A 4 -20.84 17.52 -9.63
C PHE A 4 -21.58 18.83 -9.29
N ARG A 5 -22.66 19.20 -10.02
CA ARG A 5 -23.20 20.58 -9.98
C ARG A 5 -24.49 20.82 -9.19
N ARG A 6 -25.06 19.83 -8.48
CA ARG A 6 -26.28 20.06 -7.67
C ARG A 6 -26.04 19.87 -6.17
N THR A 7 -25.46 20.89 -5.54
CA THR A 7 -25.78 21.34 -4.18
C THR A 7 -25.23 22.76 -3.99
N THR A 8 -25.82 23.73 -4.68
CA THR A 8 -25.57 25.14 -4.38
C THR A 8 -26.91 25.79 -4.09
N THR A 9 -26.97 26.47 -2.94
CA THR A 9 -28.11 27.27 -2.42
C THR A 9 -29.21 26.47 -1.71
N VAL A 10 -29.06 26.24 -0.39
CA VAL A 10 -29.99 26.63 0.71
C VAL A 10 -29.30 26.22 2.02
N CYS A 11 -28.40 27.06 2.55
CA CYS A 11 -27.70 26.78 3.81
C CYS A 11 -28.22 27.63 5.00
N GLN A 12 -29.45 28.15 4.92
CA GLN A 12 -30.05 28.98 5.99
C GLN A 12 -31.38 28.49 6.55
N ARG A 13 -31.91 27.34 6.08
CA ARG A 13 -33.12 26.72 6.67
C ARG A 13 -32.93 25.31 7.22
N TRP A 14 -31.74 24.72 7.04
CA TRP A 14 -31.47 23.31 7.33
C TRP A 14 -30.75 23.06 8.67
N THR A 15 -30.58 24.07 9.52
CA THR A 15 -29.87 23.97 10.80
C THR A 15 -30.78 24.01 12.04
N ARG A 16 -32.11 23.98 11.88
CA ARG A 16 -33.05 24.06 13.02
C ARG A 16 -33.99 22.88 13.22
N GLN A 17 -33.95 21.82 12.41
CA GLN A 17 -34.94 20.74 12.56
C GLN A 17 -34.46 19.29 12.37
N TYR A 18 -33.17 19.04 12.10
CA TYR A 18 -32.64 17.67 12.07
C TYR A 18 -31.25 17.60 12.72
N PRO A 19 -31.08 16.90 13.86
CA PRO A 19 -29.76 16.58 14.36
C PRO A 19 -29.12 15.57 13.41
N TRP A 20 -28.00 15.98 12.78
CA TRP A 20 -26.93 15.12 12.26
C TRP A 20 -27.38 13.78 11.64
N ASN A 21 -28.07 13.85 10.51
CA ASN A 21 -28.32 12.69 9.65
C ASN A 21 -28.37 13.15 8.18
N CYS A 22 -27.20 13.43 7.59
CA CYS A 22 -27.08 13.43 6.13
C CYS A 22 -26.82 11.97 5.71
N ARG A 23 -27.85 11.11 5.86
CA ARG A 23 -27.79 9.70 5.47
C ARG A 23 -27.93 9.62 3.94
N TYR A 24 -26.80 9.56 3.24
CA TYR A 24 -26.70 8.91 1.93
C TYR A 24 -26.31 7.44 2.12
N ILE A 25 -27.01 6.74 3.00
CA ILE A 25 -26.84 5.30 3.21
C ILE A 25 -28.13 4.66 2.68
N SER A 26 -28.02 3.74 1.72
CA SER A 26 -29.16 2.91 1.32
C SER A 26 -29.63 2.12 2.55
N ARG A 27 -30.94 1.84 2.69
CA ARG A 27 -31.42 1.00 3.81
C ARG A 27 -30.67 -0.34 3.90
N SER A 28 -30.27 -0.88 2.74
CA SER A 28 -29.43 -2.08 2.63
C SER A 28 -28.05 -1.92 3.25
N ALA A 29 -27.39 -0.76 3.11
CA ALA A 29 -26.10 -0.51 3.75
C ALA A 29 -26.22 -0.30 5.27
N GLU A 30 -27.34 0.24 5.77
CA GLU A 30 -27.62 0.29 7.22
C GLU A 30 -27.80 -1.12 7.80
N GLU A 31 -28.52 -1.99 7.08
CA GLU A 31 -28.70 -3.39 7.45
C GLU A 31 -27.37 -4.15 7.46
N ILE A 32 -26.50 -3.96 6.46
CA ILE A 32 -25.16 -4.59 6.39
C ILE A 32 -24.25 -4.12 7.54
N VAL A 33 -24.24 -2.82 7.85
CA VAL A 33 -23.45 -2.28 8.97
C VAL A 33 -23.98 -2.81 10.32
N SER A 34 -25.30 -2.96 10.46
CA SER A 34 -25.92 -3.54 11.66
C SER A 34 -25.72 -5.07 11.78
N ALA A 35 -25.54 -5.76 10.65
CA ALA A 35 -25.37 -7.21 10.55
C ALA A 35 -23.92 -7.68 10.79
N SER A 36 -23.04 -6.80 11.30
CA SER A 36 -21.61 -7.01 11.60
C SER A 36 -21.26 -8.22 12.52
N SER A 37 -22.19 -9.15 12.78
CA SER A 37 -21.96 -10.35 13.59
C SER A 37 -22.72 -11.62 13.16
N LYS A 38 -23.48 -11.63 12.05
CA LYS A 38 -24.23 -12.83 11.63
C LYS A 38 -24.13 -13.09 10.13
N SER A 39 -24.05 -14.38 9.78
CA SER A 39 -24.03 -14.91 8.42
C SER A 39 -25.14 -14.32 7.54
N ILE A 40 -24.79 -13.95 6.31
CA ILE A 40 -25.73 -13.43 5.30
C ILE A 40 -26.79 -14.52 5.02
N PRO A 41 -28.10 -14.22 5.11
CA PRO A 41 -29.15 -15.20 4.83
C PRO A 41 -29.23 -15.56 3.33
N ASP A 42 -29.47 -16.84 3.04
CA ASP A 42 -29.69 -17.34 1.68
C ASP A 42 -30.89 -16.65 1.02
N GLY A 43 -30.68 -16.08 -0.17
CA GLY A 43 -31.70 -15.35 -0.95
C GLY A 43 -31.59 -13.81 -0.89
N ALA A 44 -30.58 -13.25 -0.23
CA ALA A 44 -30.31 -11.80 -0.28
C ALA A 44 -29.95 -11.34 -1.70
N PRO A 45 -30.35 -10.11 -2.12
CA PRO A 45 -29.97 -9.57 -3.42
C PRO A 45 -28.44 -9.53 -3.57
N ALA A 46 -27.94 -9.79 -4.78
CA ALA A 46 -26.51 -9.78 -5.08
C ALA A 46 -25.85 -8.48 -4.60
N ILE A 47 -24.78 -8.60 -3.82
CA ILE A 47 -24.07 -7.45 -3.26
C ILE A 47 -23.21 -6.83 -4.37
N THR A 48 -23.57 -5.64 -4.80
CA THR A 48 -22.85 -4.86 -5.81
C THR A 48 -22.29 -3.56 -5.22
N PHE A 49 -21.34 -2.93 -5.91
CA PHE A 49 -20.80 -1.63 -5.50
C PHE A 49 -21.86 -0.54 -5.27
N GLU A 50 -22.94 -0.52 -6.06
CA GLU A 50 -24.05 0.42 -5.87
C GLU A 50 -24.83 0.12 -4.59
N THR A 51 -25.08 -1.16 -4.29
CA THR A 51 -25.80 -1.55 -3.06
C THR A 51 -25.03 -1.17 -1.79
N LEU A 52 -23.70 -1.08 -1.87
CA LEU A 52 -22.82 -0.59 -0.79
C LEU A 52 -22.89 0.93 -0.58
N GLY A 53 -23.63 1.66 -1.42
CA GLY A 53 -23.82 3.12 -1.31
C GLY A 53 -22.94 3.95 -2.23
N LEU A 54 -22.20 3.34 -3.17
CA LEU A 54 -21.50 4.10 -4.21
C LEU A 54 -22.49 4.62 -5.26
N ARG A 55 -22.27 5.86 -5.72
CA ARG A 55 -23.09 6.48 -6.77
C ARG A 55 -22.91 5.74 -8.10
N PRO A 56 -23.98 5.55 -8.89
CA PRO A 56 -23.89 4.91 -10.21
C PRO A 56 -22.85 5.54 -11.13
N SER A 57 -22.63 6.87 -11.04
CA SER A 57 -21.60 7.55 -11.83
C SER A 57 -20.17 7.11 -11.49
N VAL A 58 -19.89 6.84 -10.21
CA VAL A 58 -18.58 6.33 -9.76
C VAL A 58 -18.44 4.87 -10.17
N VAL A 59 -19.48 4.07 -9.99
CA VAL A 59 -19.48 2.63 -10.33
C VAL A 59 -19.32 2.41 -11.83
N ASN A 60 -20.06 3.14 -12.67
CA ASN A 60 -19.94 3.05 -14.13
C ASN A 60 -18.55 3.46 -14.61
N ALA A 61 -18.00 4.55 -14.08
CA ALA A 61 -16.65 4.99 -14.41
C ALA A 61 -15.57 3.99 -13.96
N MET A 62 -15.76 3.37 -12.79
CA MET A 62 -14.90 2.31 -12.27
C MET A 62 -14.92 1.07 -13.16
N HIS A 63 -16.11 0.56 -13.54
CA HIS A 63 -16.20 -0.61 -14.43
C HIS A 63 -15.64 -0.33 -15.83
N ALA A 64 -15.82 0.89 -16.34
CA ALA A 64 -15.23 1.29 -17.61
C ALA A 64 -13.69 1.41 -17.54
N ALA A 65 -13.15 1.88 -16.41
CA ALA A 65 -11.71 1.96 -16.18
C ALA A 65 -11.07 0.60 -15.87
N PHE A 66 -11.80 -0.28 -15.17
CA PHE A 66 -11.32 -1.58 -14.71
C PHE A 66 -12.38 -2.68 -14.97
N PRO A 67 -12.50 -3.16 -16.23
CA PRO A 67 -13.54 -4.15 -16.61
C PRO A 67 -13.47 -5.49 -15.86
N ASN A 68 -12.30 -5.81 -15.30
CA ASN A 68 -12.07 -7.04 -14.52
C ASN A 68 -12.59 -6.93 -13.09
N ILE A 69 -12.85 -5.72 -12.59
CA ILE A 69 -13.43 -5.50 -11.25
C ILE A 69 -14.95 -5.50 -11.41
N ARG A 70 -15.57 -6.66 -11.19
CA ARG A 70 -17.02 -6.84 -11.33
C ARG A 70 -17.76 -6.72 -10.00
N ASP A 71 -17.28 -7.40 -8.97
CA ASP A 71 -17.93 -7.48 -7.67
C ASP A 71 -17.00 -6.99 -6.55
N PRO A 72 -17.54 -6.43 -5.45
CA PRO A 72 -16.73 -5.98 -4.32
C PRO A 72 -16.11 -7.16 -3.56
N THR A 73 -14.88 -7.01 -3.07
CA THR A 73 -14.27 -8.01 -2.18
C THR A 73 -14.97 -8.08 -0.83
N ASP A 74 -14.81 -9.19 -0.10
CA ASP A 74 -15.32 -9.37 1.27
C ASP A 74 -14.98 -8.22 2.22
N THR A 75 -13.80 -7.65 2.04
CA THR A 75 -13.31 -6.48 2.77
C THR A 75 -14.05 -5.24 2.35
N GLN A 76 -14.16 -5.00 1.03
CA GLN A 76 -14.85 -3.84 0.45
C GLN A 76 -16.33 -3.79 0.82
N MET A 77 -17.00 -4.95 0.88
CA MET A 77 -18.40 -5.07 1.30
C MET A 77 -18.67 -4.45 2.69
N ARG A 78 -17.70 -4.57 3.61
CA ARG A 78 -17.80 -4.02 4.97
C ARG A 78 -17.16 -2.63 5.09
N LEU A 79 -16.06 -2.42 4.37
CA LEU A 79 -15.26 -1.21 4.41
C LEU A 79 -15.98 0.00 3.79
N ILE A 80 -16.57 -0.15 2.61
CA ILE A 80 -17.17 0.97 1.87
C ILE A 80 -18.31 1.59 2.68
N PRO A 81 -19.31 0.83 3.16
CA PRO A 81 -20.38 1.38 4.00
C PRO A 81 -19.84 2.02 5.30
N ALA A 82 -18.84 1.40 5.95
CA ALA A 82 -18.24 1.93 7.16
C ALA A 82 -17.61 3.31 6.94
N VAL A 83 -16.87 3.50 5.85
CA VAL A 83 -16.26 4.80 5.51
C VAL A 83 -17.33 5.84 5.19
N LEU A 84 -18.37 5.46 4.46
CA LEU A 84 -19.48 6.35 4.09
C LEU A 84 -20.36 6.76 5.29
N SER A 85 -20.34 6.00 6.39
CA SER A 85 -21.06 6.34 7.63
C SER A 85 -20.56 7.62 8.32
N GLY A 86 -19.29 8.01 8.07
CA GLY A 86 -18.63 9.13 8.74
C GLY A 86 -18.05 8.80 10.13
N MET A 87 -18.23 7.59 10.66
CA MET A 87 -17.58 7.12 11.89
C MET A 87 -16.12 6.76 11.67
N ASP A 88 -15.26 6.89 12.68
CA ASP A 88 -13.87 6.43 12.54
C ASP A 88 -13.83 4.94 12.16
N VAL A 89 -12.87 4.53 11.33
CA VAL A 89 -12.78 3.14 10.83
C VAL A 89 -11.37 2.60 11.02
N LEU A 90 -11.27 1.39 11.58
CA LEU A 90 -10.06 0.57 11.54
C LEU A 90 -10.33 -0.63 10.64
N VAL A 91 -9.63 -0.74 9.51
CA VAL A 91 -9.70 -1.92 8.64
C VAL A 91 -8.42 -2.75 8.73
N THR A 92 -8.58 -4.05 9.02
CA THR A 92 -7.49 -5.02 9.11
C THR A 92 -7.77 -6.20 8.21
N ASP A 93 -6.94 -6.40 7.20
CA ASP A 93 -7.07 -7.53 6.27
C ASP A 93 -5.76 -7.73 5.51
N ASP A 94 -5.58 -8.90 4.89
CA ASP A 94 -4.34 -9.27 4.21
C ASP A 94 -4.01 -8.34 3.02
N THR A 95 -2.75 -8.31 2.60
CA THR A 95 -2.37 -7.55 1.41
C THR A 95 -3.09 -8.07 0.17
N GLY A 96 -3.57 -7.16 -0.68
CA GLY A 96 -4.29 -7.53 -1.91
C GLY A 96 -5.78 -7.81 -1.73
N SER A 97 -6.33 -7.70 -0.52
CA SER A 97 -7.78 -7.74 -0.23
C SER A 97 -8.59 -6.54 -0.78
N GLY A 98 -7.94 -5.62 -1.50
CA GLY A 98 -8.58 -4.47 -2.13
C GLY A 98 -8.90 -3.30 -1.18
N LYS A 99 -8.29 -3.24 0.01
CA LYS A 99 -8.46 -2.16 1.02
C LYS A 99 -8.26 -0.77 0.42
N SER A 100 -7.07 -0.50 -0.14
CA SER A 100 -6.69 0.82 -0.66
C SER A 100 -7.62 1.28 -1.80
N PHE A 101 -8.02 0.35 -2.67
CA PHE A 101 -8.98 0.63 -3.74
C PHE A 101 -10.39 0.95 -3.17
N GLY A 102 -10.88 0.18 -2.20
CA GLY A 102 -12.15 0.44 -1.52
C GLY A 102 -12.18 1.79 -0.77
N LEU A 103 -11.06 2.16 -0.12
CA LEU A 103 -10.87 3.48 0.49
C LEU A 103 -10.95 4.59 -0.56
N LEU A 104 -10.23 4.43 -1.67
CA LEU A 104 -10.22 5.41 -2.75
C LEU A 104 -11.62 5.62 -3.35
N LEU A 105 -12.35 4.54 -3.65
CA LEU A 105 -13.72 4.61 -4.16
C LEU A 105 -14.66 5.32 -3.17
N SER A 106 -14.49 5.03 -1.88
CA SER A 106 -15.28 5.66 -0.82
C SER A 106 -15.02 7.16 -0.77
N LEU A 107 -13.77 7.62 -0.87
CA LEU A 107 -13.42 9.04 -0.91
C LEU A 107 -13.94 9.73 -2.19
N LEU A 108 -13.84 9.08 -3.35
CA LEU A 108 -14.41 9.60 -4.61
C LEU A 108 -15.93 9.77 -4.53
N ASN A 109 -16.61 8.93 -3.75
CA ASN A 109 -18.06 9.00 -3.52
C ASN A 109 -18.46 10.09 -2.51
N LYS A 110 -17.55 10.53 -1.63
CA LYS A 110 -17.84 11.55 -0.63
C LYS A 110 -18.10 12.92 -1.26
N PRO A 111 -19.03 13.71 -0.68
CA PRO A 111 -19.29 15.05 -1.18
C PRO A 111 -18.09 15.96 -0.92
N ARG A 112 -17.82 16.82 -1.89
CA ARG A 112 -16.87 17.91 -1.73
C ARG A 112 -17.55 19.11 -1.06
N LEU A 113 -16.91 19.67 -0.04
CA LEU A 113 -17.48 20.74 0.78
C LEU A 113 -17.05 22.12 0.29
N ARG A 114 -17.87 23.13 0.59
CA ARG A 114 -17.54 24.55 0.43
C ARG A 114 -17.64 25.22 1.78
N TYR A 115 -16.58 25.93 2.17
CA TYR A 115 -16.54 26.66 3.41
C TYR A 115 -16.81 28.15 3.18
N LYS A 116 -17.37 28.81 4.19
CA LYS A 116 -17.50 30.27 4.20
C LYS A 116 -16.22 30.88 4.75
N ASN A 117 -15.80 32.00 4.17
CA ASN A 117 -14.76 32.82 4.76
C ASN A 117 -15.30 33.38 6.10
N LYS A 118 -14.55 33.17 7.18
CA LYS A 118 -14.94 33.59 8.54
C LYS A 118 -15.03 35.11 8.68
N GLU A 119 -14.21 35.87 7.97
CA GLU A 119 -14.14 37.33 8.07
C GLU A 119 -15.25 38.01 7.25
N THR A 120 -15.53 37.49 6.06
CA THR A 120 -16.49 38.12 5.13
C THR A 120 -17.87 37.48 5.15
N GLY A 121 -18.01 36.28 5.74
CA GLY A 121 -19.26 35.50 5.75
C GLY A 121 -19.68 34.93 4.38
N LEU A 122 -18.94 35.25 3.32
CA LEU A 122 -19.19 34.80 1.95
C LEU A 122 -18.69 33.37 1.75
N VAL A 123 -19.38 32.61 0.89
CA VAL A 123 -18.92 31.27 0.48
C VAL A 123 -17.64 31.44 -0.33
N ARG A 124 -16.57 30.73 0.03
CA ARG A 124 -15.32 30.74 -0.74
C ARG A 124 -15.63 30.25 -2.17
N GLU A 125 -15.11 30.96 -3.16
CA GLU A 125 -15.25 30.56 -4.58
C GLU A 125 -14.54 29.22 -4.83
N ASN A 126 -13.36 29.05 -4.21
CA ASN A 126 -12.59 27.83 -4.28
C ASN A 126 -13.18 26.75 -3.38
N MET A 127 -13.30 25.55 -3.94
CA MET A 127 -13.64 24.34 -3.19
C MET A 127 -12.51 24.00 -2.20
N SER A 128 -12.83 23.35 -1.07
CA SER A 128 -11.80 22.92 -0.13
C SER A 128 -11.20 21.56 -0.49
N ILE A 129 -10.06 21.28 0.14
CA ILE A 129 -9.53 19.91 0.28
C ILE A 129 -10.36 19.26 1.38
N THR A 130 -11.06 18.18 1.06
CA THR A 130 -11.91 17.50 2.04
C THR A 130 -11.35 16.16 2.49
N SER A 131 -10.46 15.55 1.70
CA SER A 131 -9.91 14.24 2.03
C SER A 131 -8.40 14.22 1.89
N LEU A 132 -7.72 13.84 2.96
CA LEU A 132 -6.29 13.55 2.96
C LEU A 132 -6.10 12.03 2.94
N PHE A 133 -5.36 11.51 1.96
CA PHE A 133 -4.99 10.09 1.86
C PHE A 133 -3.48 9.97 2.08
N VAL A 134 -3.10 9.59 3.29
CA VAL A 134 -1.70 9.40 3.69
C VAL A 134 -1.25 7.98 3.33
N VAL A 135 -0.13 7.89 2.62
CA VAL A 135 0.49 6.63 2.19
C VAL A 135 1.97 6.54 2.62
N PRO A 136 2.51 5.32 2.79
CA PRO A 136 3.88 5.09 3.28
C PRO A 136 4.98 5.65 2.39
N HIS A 137 4.78 5.62 1.07
CA HIS A 137 5.80 6.02 0.10
C HIS A 137 5.17 6.58 -1.16
N ARG A 138 6.04 7.17 -1.98
CA ARG A 138 5.67 7.90 -3.19
C ARG A 138 4.96 7.04 -4.22
N ASP A 139 5.49 5.86 -4.49
CA ASP A 139 5.01 5.02 -5.59
C ASP A 139 3.59 4.54 -5.34
N LEU A 140 3.22 4.29 -4.09
CA LEU A 140 1.82 4.05 -3.72
C LEU A 140 0.96 5.30 -3.96
N ALA A 141 1.48 6.50 -3.69
CA ALA A 141 0.74 7.74 -3.95
C ALA A 141 0.40 7.90 -5.43
N TYR A 142 1.39 7.68 -6.32
CA TYR A 142 1.19 7.76 -7.76
C TYR A 142 0.33 6.61 -8.30
N GLN A 143 0.39 5.42 -7.72
CA GLN A 143 -0.53 4.34 -8.07
C GLN A 143 -1.98 4.70 -7.75
N LEU A 144 -2.26 5.20 -6.55
CA LEU A 144 -3.62 5.65 -6.19
C LEU A 144 -4.08 6.77 -7.11
N TYR A 145 -3.19 7.71 -7.44
CA TYR A 145 -3.48 8.80 -8.37
C TYR A 145 -3.79 8.30 -9.78
N HIS A 146 -3.03 7.31 -10.28
CA HIS A 146 -3.27 6.66 -11.56
C HIS A 146 -4.66 6.00 -11.59
N TRP A 147 -5.08 5.34 -10.52
CA TRP A 147 -6.44 4.81 -10.43
C TRP A 147 -7.50 5.90 -10.52
N VAL A 148 -7.30 7.06 -9.87
CA VAL A 148 -8.20 8.21 -10.02
C VAL A 148 -8.21 8.73 -11.46
N GLN A 149 -7.05 8.81 -12.13
CA GLN A 149 -6.96 9.24 -13.52
C GLN A 149 -7.74 8.31 -14.45
N CYS A 150 -7.58 6.98 -14.32
CA CYS A 150 -8.31 6.01 -15.11
C CYS A 150 -9.82 6.15 -14.93
N ILE A 151 -10.30 6.26 -13.68
CA ILE A 151 -11.73 6.46 -13.37
C ILE A 151 -12.22 7.81 -13.92
N SER A 152 -11.46 8.89 -13.75
CA SER A 152 -11.83 10.23 -14.21
C SER A 152 -11.87 10.32 -15.75
N ASN A 153 -10.95 9.66 -16.44
CA ASN A 153 -10.91 9.62 -17.91
C ASN A 153 -12.10 8.82 -18.47
N ALA A 154 -12.40 7.66 -17.87
CA ALA A 154 -13.56 6.86 -18.22
C ALA A 154 -14.90 7.57 -17.93
N ALA A 155 -14.97 8.39 -16.88
CA ALA A 155 -16.13 9.24 -16.62
C ALA A 155 -16.28 10.36 -17.69
N SER A 156 -15.16 10.84 -18.23
CA SER A 156 -15.15 11.95 -19.21
C SER A 156 -15.60 11.50 -20.59
N SER A 157 -15.28 10.26 -21.00
CA SER A 157 -15.76 9.68 -22.25
C SER A 157 -17.26 9.43 -22.26
N THR A 158 -17.87 9.22 -21.09
CA THR A 158 -19.30 8.90 -20.94
C THR A 158 -20.17 10.12 -20.63
N SER A 159 -19.60 11.26 -20.21
CA SER A 159 -20.38 12.44 -19.83
C SER A 159 -19.62 13.77 -20.02
N PRO A 160 -20.08 14.66 -20.93
CA PRO A 160 -19.50 15.99 -21.08
C PRO A 160 -19.64 16.84 -19.82
N GLY A 161 -18.54 17.45 -19.38
CA GLY A 161 -18.46 18.36 -18.23
C GLY A 161 -17.95 17.74 -16.93
N THR A 162 -17.07 16.73 -17.01
CA THR A 162 -16.31 16.21 -15.88
C THR A 162 -15.35 17.27 -15.33
N PRO A 163 -15.14 17.30 -13.99
CA PRO A 163 -14.17 18.19 -13.38
C PRO A 163 -12.75 17.84 -13.84
N SER A 164 -11.86 18.83 -13.88
CA SER A 164 -10.45 18.56 -14.19
C SER A 164 -9.88 17.59 -13.15
N ILE A 165 -8.97 16.71 -13.59
CA ILE A 165 -8.30 15.77 -12.69
C ILE A 165 -7.66 16.48 -11.50
N SER A 166 -7.05 17.65 -11.72
CA SER A 166 -6.44 18.49 -10.66
C SER A 166 -7.43 18.92 -9.58
N SER A 167 -8.72 19.06 -9.91
CA SER A 167 -9.77 19.38 -8.94
C SER A 167 -10.34 18.14 -8.24
N VAL A 168 -10.09 16.94 -8.77
CA VAL A 168 -10.48 15.66 -8.16
C VAL A 168 -9.37 15.17 -7.23
N ALA A 169 -8.16 14.98 -7.75
CA ALA A 169 -7.04 14.49 -6.97
C ALA A 169 -5.72 15.17 -7.35
N GLN A 170 -4.82 15.26 -6.38
CA GLN A 170 -3.42 15.65 -6.57
C GLN A 170 -2.52 14.82 -5.66
N VAL A 171 -1.24 14.76 -6.02
CA VAL A 171 -0.19 14.04 -5.28
C VAL A 171 0.76 15.04 -4.63
N LEU A 172 1.07 14.85 -3.35
CA LEU A 172 2.06 15.63 -2.60
C LEU A 172 3.11 14.71 -1.96
N VAL A 173 4.27 14.63 -2.59
CA VAL A 173 5.39 13.75 -2.22
C VAL A 173 6.72 14.46 -2.40
N ARG A 174 7.78 13.95 -1.73
CA ARG A 174 9.15 14.46 -1.91
C ARG A 174 9.83 13.71 -3.07
N ASP A 175 10.04 14.41 -4.18
CA ASP A 175 10.82 13.91 -5.33
C ASP A 175 12.03 14.83 -5.56
N GLY A 176 13.16 14.49 -4.94
CA GLY A 176 14.38 15.28 -5.08
C GLY A 176 14.15 16.78 -4.86
N LYS A 177 14.74 17.63 -5.72
CA LYS A 177 14.74 19.09 -5.56
C LYS A 177 13.51 19.83 -6.14
N MET A 178 12.56 19.19 -6.82
CA MET A 178 11.61 19.92 -7.69
C MET A 178 10.11 19.73 -7.43
N HIS A 179 9.66 18.82 -6.57
CA HIS A 179 8.21 18.51 -6.47
C HIS A 179 7.43 19.16 -5.33
N LEU A 180 8.09 19.69 -4.28
CA LEU A 180 7.35 20.36 -3.21
C LEU A 180 6.78 21.72 -3.69
N ASP A 181 7.58 22.50 -4.42
CA ASP A 181 7.17 23.80 -4.95
C ASP A 181 6.11 23.69 -6.06
N SER A 182 6.24 22.69 -6.94
CA SER A 182 5.24 22.42 -7.98
C SER A 182 3.92 21.92 -7.35
N GLY A 183 4.00 21.06 -6.33
CA GLY A 183 2.84 20.61 -5.55
C GLY A 183 2.14 21.78 -4.86
N LEU A 184 2.90 22.66 -4.21
CA LEU A 184 2.36 23.86 -3.57
C LEU A 184 1.72 24.82 -4.58
N THR A 185 2.34 25.01 -5.74
CA THR A 185 1.79 25.81 -6.84
C THR A 185 0.47 25.24 -7.36
N ALA A 186 0.39 23.91 -7.49
CA ALA A 186 -0.85 23.22 -7.90
C ALA A 186 -1.96 23.39 -6.85
N LEU A 187 -1.64 23.22 -5.56
CA LEU A 187 -2.59 23.44 -4.45
C LEU A 187 -3.12 24.87 -4.41
N ARG A 188 -2.25 25.87 -4.62
CA ARG A 188 -2.64 27.29 -4.69
C ARG A 188 -3.55 27.58 -5.88
N SER A 189 -3.28 26.93 -7.02
CA SER A 189 -4.02 27.16 -8.26
C SER A 189 -5.38 26.46 -8.27
N THR A 190 -5.46 25.26 -7.70
CA THR A 190 -6.68 24.46 -7.65
C THR A 190 -6.60 23.52 -6.46
N SER A 191 -7.49 23.68 -5.48
CA SER A 191 -7.61 22.70 -4.41
C SER A 191 -8.16 21.38 -5.01
N PRO A 192 -7.62 20.20 -4.65
CA PRO A 192 -8.22 18.90 -4.99
C PRO A 192 -9.35 18.52 -4.02
N HIS A 193 -10.19 17.55 -4.40
CA HIS A 193 -11.10 16.85 -3.46
C HIS A 193 -10.32 15.91 -2.54
N ILE A 194 -9.40 15.13 -3.15
CA ILE A 194 -8.53 14.14 -2.50
C ILE A 194 -7.07 14.57 -2.67
N LEU A 195 -6.38 14.85 -1.57
CA LEU A 195 -4.93 15.01 -1.56
C LEU A 195 -4.27 13.70 -1.16
N ILE A 196 -3.54 13.07 -2.07
CA ILE A 196 -2.78 11.84 -1.81
C ILE A 196 -1.35 12.24 -1.46
N ALA A 197 -0.84 11.85 -0.30
CA ALA A 197 0.43 12.40 0.16
C ALA A 197 1.25 11.45 1.05
N THR A 198 2.55 11.71 1.11
CA THR A 198 3.43 11.12 2.13
C THR A 198 3.49 12.02 3.36
N PRO A 199 3.61 11.47 4.60
CA PRO A 199 3.55 12.26 5.83
C PRO A 199 4.53 13.43 5.86
N GLN A 200 5.77 13.20 5.41
CA GLN A 200 6.80 14.24 5.39
C GLN A 200 6.44 15.42 4.48
N ALA A 201 5.91 15.16 3.29
CA ALA A 201 5.56 16.22 2.36
C ALA A 201 4.39 17.07 2.88
N VAL A 202 3.39 16.45 3.53
CA VAL A 202 2.31 17.18 4.21
C VAL A 202 2.87 18.08 5.32
N MET A 203 3.77 17.54 6.14
CA MET A 203 4.37 18.28 7.25
C MET A 203 5.23 19.45 6.77
N ASP A 204 5.98 19.29 5.68
CA ASP A 204 6.79 20.36 5.11
C ASP A 204 5.93 21.51 4.62
N VAL A 205 4.87 21.21 3.84
CA VAL A 205 3.93 22.23 3.38
C VAL A 205 3.24 22.89 4.57
N TYR A 206 2.78 22.11 5.56
CA TYR A 206 2.12 22.68 6.74
C TYR A 206 3.04 23.62 7.53
N ARG A 207 4.32 23.28 7.69
CA ARG A 207 5.30 24.13 8.39
C ARG A 207 5.65 25.39 7.58
N GLN A 208 5.68 25.30 6.26
CA GLN A 208 6.00 26.42 5.38
C GLN A 208 4.80 27.37 5.18
N GLU A 209 3.61 26.81 4.96
CA GLU A 209 2.39 27.54 4.65
C GLU A 209 1.15 26.79 5.18
N PRO A 210 0.80 26.96 6.47
CA PRO A 210 -0.35 26.28 7.10
C PRO A 210 -1.68 26.51 6.36
N GLU A 211 -1.86 27.69 5.75
CA GLU A 211 -3.07 28.08 5.01
C GLU A 211 -3.29 27.26 3.73
N ALA A 212 -2.22 26.69 3.15
CA ALA A 212 -2.33 25.82 1.98
C ALA A 212 -2.96 24.44 2.31
N LEU A 213 -2.91 24.05 3.58
CA LEU A 213 -3.48 22.81 4.08
C LEU A 213 -4.38 23.09 5.30
N PRO A 214 -5.57 23.66 5.10
CA PRO A 214 -6.46 24.00 6.19
C PRO A 214 -7.09 22.73 6.79
N PHE A 215 -6.40 22.08 7.72
CA PHE A 215 -6.81 20.81 8.34
C PHE A 215 -8.23 20.85 8.94
N VAL A 216 -8.68 22.04 9.35
CA VAL A 216 -10.05 22.29 9.85
C VAL A 216 -11.14 22.06 8.80
N GLU A 217 -10.79 22.09 7.51
CA GLU A 217 -11.70 21.86 6.38
C GLU A 217 -11.72 20.38 5.93
N PHE A 218 -10.86 19.55 6.50
CA PHE A 218 -10.85 18.12 6.18
C PHE A 218 -12.11 17.46 6.76
N SER A 219 -12.80 16.68 5.92
CA SER A 219 -13.90 15.81 6.34
C SER A 219 -13.40 14.43 6.73
N THR A 220 -12.33 13.94 6.08
CA THR A 220 -11.82 12.58 6.22
C THR A 220 -10.30 12.56 6.09
N VAL A 221 -9.63 11.83 6.98
CA VAL A 221 -8.20 11.50 6.87
C VAL A 221 -8.09 9.98 6.80
N VAL A 222 -7.47 9.49 5.74
CA VAL A 222 -7.13 8.09 5.54
C VAL A 222 -5.64 7.91 5.79
N VAL A 223 -5.26 6.91 6.59
CA VAL A 223 -3.86 6.49 6.79
C VAL A 223 -3.76 5.03 6.39
N ASP A 224 -3.15 4.77 5.23
CA ASP A 224 -2.95 3.42 4.71
C ASP A 224 -1.61 2.86 5.17
N GLU A 225 -1.54 1.55 5.41
CA GLU A 225 -0.38 0.85 5.99
C GLU A 225 0.10 1.50 7.33
N ILE A 226 -0.84 1.76 8.25
CA ILE A 226 -0.53 2.48 9.51
C ILE A 226 0.49 1.76 10.40
N ASP A 227 0.59 0.43 10.30
CA ASP A 227 1.61 -0.38 10.97
C ASP A 227 3.03 -0.10 10.47
N TYR A 228 3.18 0.44 9.26
CA TYR A 228 4.44 0.97 8.75
C TYR A 228 4.68 2.41 9.18
N LEU A 229 3.62 3.22 9.10
CA LEU A 229 3.70 4.68 9.25
C LEU A 229 3.84 5.15 10.71
N VAL A 230 3.42 4.34 11.68
CA VAL A 230 3.43 4.69 13.11
C VAL A 230 4.29 3.70 13.89
N GLU A 231 5.40 4.19 14.43
CA GLU A 231 6.26 3.41 15.32
C GLU A 231 5.61 3.29 16.70
N THR A 232 5.39 2.06 17.16
CA THR A 232 4.72 1.76 18.43
C THR A 232 5.53 0.80 19.30
N MET A 233 5.30 0.85 20.62
CA MET A 233 6.13 0.14 21.60
C MET A 233 5.55 -1.23 21.98
N PRO A 234 6.30 -2.34 21.87
CA PRO A 234 5.82 -3.63 22.36
C PRO A 234 5.60 -3.60 23.88
N HIS A 235 4.43 -4.01 24.35
CA HIS A 235 4.21 -4.26 25.77
C HIS A 235 4.94 -5.55 26.17
N LYS A 236 6.10 -5.42 26.83
CA LYS A 236 6.82 -6.54 27.47
C LYS A 236 6.92 -6.29 28.98
N SER A 237 6.93 -7.37 29.76
CA SER A 237 7.03 -7.31 31.23
C SER A 237 8.37 -6.71 31.69
N GLU A 238 8.33 -6.06 32.86
CA GLU A 238 9.47 -5.37 33.49
C GLU A 238 10.65 -6.30 33.83
N ASP A 239 10.39 -7.61 33.99
CA ASP A 239 11.37 -8.64 34.36
C ASP A 239 12.29 -9.14 33.23
N THR A 240 12.30 -8.48 32.06
CA THR A 240 13.19 -8.89 30.96
C THR A 240 14.48 -8.07 30.93
N THR A 241 15.59 -8.72 30.57
CA THR A 241 16.91 -8.11 30.28
C THR A 241 16.88 -6.99 29.22
N TYR A 242 15.71 -6.71 28.65
CA TYR A 242 15.45 -5.74 27.59
C TYR A 242 14.76 -4.45 28.07
N TRP A 243 14.34 -4.35 29.34
CA TRP A 243 13.61 -3.20 29.86
C TRP A 243 14.34 -1.86 29.69
N LYS A 244 15.66 -1.83 29.94
CA LYS A 244 16.49 -0.62 29.71
C LYS A 244 16.52 -0.19 28.24
N THR A 245 16.45 -1.14 27.29
CA THR A 245 16.39 -0.85 25.85
C THR A 245 15.03 -0.28 25.47
N ILE A 246 13.96 -0.82 26.06
CA ILE A 246 12.58 -0.33 25.89
C ILE A 246 12.46 1.11 26.41
N GLN A 247 12.96 1.40 27.62
CA GLN A 247 12.97 2.76 28.18
C GLN A 247 13.75 3.75 27.31
N LYS A 248 14.94 3.36 26.82
CA LYS A 248 15.71 4.21 25.90
C LYS A 248 14.96 4.50 24.61
N ARG A 249 14.29 3.49 24.03
CA ARG A 249 13.46 3.66 22.84
C ARG A 249 12.23 4.55 23.11
N GLN A 250 11.56 4.35 24.25
CA GLN A 250 10.44 5.18 24.67
C GLN A 250 10.85 6.64 24.85
N ALA A 251 11.97 6.90 25.53
CA ALA A 251 12.51 8.25 25.67
C ALA A 251 12.91 8.87 24.31
N LYS A 252 13.42 8.07 23.37
CA LYS A 252 13.71 8.52 22.01
C LYS A 252 12.44 8.91 21.26
N LEU A 253 11.40 8.08 21.29
CA LEU A 253 10.11 8.36 20.65
C LEU A 253 9.41 9.56 21.26
N ALA A 254 9.46 9.71 22.58
CA ALA A 254 8.88 10.87 23.25
C ALA A 254 9.60 12.18 22.89
N ARG A 255 10.91 12.14 22.63
CA ARG A 255 11.71 13.32 22.21
C ARG A 255 11.58 13.60 20.72
N HIS A 256 11.45 12.57 19.90
CA HIS A 256 11.40 12.64 18.45
C HIS A 256 10.28 11.72 17.95
N PRO A 257 9.01 12.18 18.03
CA PRO A 257 7.91 11.42 17.48
C PRO A 257 8.08 11.22 15.98
N GLY A 258 7.55 10.11 15.46
CA GLY A 258 7.51 9.88 14.02
C GLY A 258 6.68 10.96 13.33
N VAL A 259 7.00 11.25 12.06
CA VAL A 259 6.37 12.33 11.29
C VAL A 259 4.86 12.12 11.15
N THR A 260 4.41 10.87 10.96
CA THR A 260 2.99 10.52 10.93
C THR A 260 2.32 10.79 12.28
N THR A 261 2.95 10.42 13.38
CA THR A 261 2.45 10.67 14.74
C THR A 261 2.30 12.17 14.97
N GLU A 262 3.31 12.97 14.61
CA GLU A 262 3.26 14.43 14.70
C GLU A 262 2.12 15.01 13.85
N LEU A 263 1.95 14.54 12.61
CA LEU A 263 0.88 14.98 11.72
C LEU A 263 -0.51 14.70 12.32
N LEU A 264 -0.74 13.48 12.79
CA LEU A 264 -2.00 13.09 13.40
C LEU A 264 -2.24 13.83 14.72
N ASP A 265 -1.21 14.04 15.53
CA ASP A 265 -1.32 14.84 16.75
C ASP A 265 -1.73 16.29 16.46
N ILE A 266 -1.25 16.89 15.37
CA ILE A 266 -1.68 18.24 14.95
C ILE A 266 -3.15 18.22 14.50
N ILE A 267 -3.53 17.30 13.60
CA ILE A 267 -4.90 17.21 13.06
C ILE A 267 -5.92 16.93 14.18
N TYR A 268 -5.56 16.05 15.13
CA TYR A 268 -6.45 15.56 16.18
C TYR A 268 -6.19 16.18 17.56
N ALA A 269 -5.35 17.22 17.67
CA ALA A 269 -5.00 17.89 18.93
C ALA A 269 -6.23 18.25 19.77
N GLN A 270 -7.30 18.72 19.13
CA GLN A 270 -8.54 19.10 19.84
C GLN A 270 -9.34 17.89 20.33
N ARG A 271 -9.31 16.76 19.59
CA ARG A 271 -9.91 15.49 20.03
C ARG A 271 -9.21 14.98 21.31
N LYS A 272 -7.89 15.14 21.38
CA LYS A 272 -7.07 14.82 22.57
C LYS A 272 -7.41 15.72 23.77
N LYS A 273 -7.49 17.04 23.57
CA LYS A 273 -7.94 17.99 24.62
C LYS A 273 -9.32 17.64 25.20
N MET A 274 -10.26 17.15 24.38
CA MET A 274 -11.58 16.68 24.83
C MET A 274 -11.56 15.30 25.52
N SER A 275 -10.53 14.49 25.30
CA SER A 275 -10.37 13.21 26.02
C SER A 275 -9.78 13.42 27.42
N GLU A 276 -8.99 14.48 27.59
CA GLU A 276 -8.32 14.83 28.85
C GLU A 276 -9.18 15.77 29.74
N ALA A 277 -9.99 16.64 29.15
CA ALA A 277 -10.89 17.55 29.87
C ALA A 277 -12.35 17.11 29.74
N ASN A 278 -13.01 16.90 30.88
CA ASN A 278 -14.45 16.67 30.96
C ASN A 278 -15.26 17.71 30.16
N ARG A 279 -16.30 17.21 29.48
CA ARG A 279 -17.20 17.82 28.49
C ARG A 279 -17.96 19.10 28.88
N GLU A 280 -17.66 19.78 29.98
CA GLU A 280 -18.51 20.87 30.48
C GLU A 280 -18.18 22.27 29.93
N VAL A 281 -16.99 22.47 29.34
CA VAL A 281 -16.50 23.82 29.02
C VAL A 281 -16.68 24.24 27.55
N LEU A 282 -17.00 23.31 26.63
CA LEU A 282 -16.99 23.59 25.17
C LEU A 282 -18.37 23.45 24.49
N VAL A 283 -19.45 23.78 25.19
CA VAL A 283 -20.85 23.57 24.73
C VAL A 283 -21.25 24.48 23.55
N ASN A 284 -20.54 25.57 23.26
CA ASN A 284 -21.09 26.65 22.43
C ASN A 284 -20.55 26.79 21.00
N GLU A 285 -19.61 25.97 20.53
CA GLU A 285 -19.27 25.93 19.10
C GLU A 285 -19.33 24.49 18.55
N PRO A 286 -20.05 24.23 17.44
CA PRO A 286 -20.05 22.92 16.80
C PRO A 286 -18.69 22.69 16.10
N TYR A 287 -17.77 22.06 16.82
CA TYR A 287 -16.44 21.73 16.31
C TYR A 287 -16.47 20.49 15.41
N HIS A 288 -15.86 20.60 14.24
CA HIS A 288 -15.74 19.52 13.26
C HIS A 288 -14.33 18.90 13.33
N THR A 289 -14.21 17.65 13.80
CA THR A 289 -12.98 16.85 13.62
C THR A 289 -13.16 15.91 12.44
N PRO A 290 -12.19 15.77 11.52
CA PRO A 290 -12.31 14.82 10.41
C PRO A 290 -12.49 13.39 10.91
N GLN A 291 -13.24 12.57 10.16
CA GLN A 291 -13.26 11.12 10.34
C GLN A 291 -11.84 10.58 10.14
N LEU A 292 -11.37 9.71 11.05
CA LEU A 292 -10.11 8.99 10.89
C LEU A 292 -10.37 7.57 10.38
N VAL A 293 -9.79 7.22 9.24
CA VAL A 293 -9.82 5.87 8.68
C VAL A 293 -8.40 5.34 8.58
N VAL A 294 -8.14 4.19 9.19
CA VAL A 294 -6.81 3.58 9.23
C VAL A 294 -6.85 2.17 8.65
N SER A 295 -5.87 1.84 7.81
CA SER A 295 -5.73 0.53 7.19
C SER A 295 -4.43 -0.14 7.59
N SER A 296 -4.47 -1.44 7.82
CA SER A 296 -3.29 -2.23 8.11
C SER A 296 -3.45 -3.68 7.65
N ALA A 297 -2.34 -4.33 7.32
CA ALA A 297 -2.33 -5.79 7.17
C ALA A 297 -2.38 -6.53 8.51
N SER A 298 -1.74 -5.98 9.55
CA SER A 298 -1.58 -6.65 10.84
C SER A 298 -1.67 -5.65 11.99
N VAL A 299 -2.75 -5.73 12.77
CA VAL A 299 -2.93 -4.86 13.95
C VAL A 299 -2.48 -5.58 15.21
N ARG A 300 -1.20 -5.41 15.52
CA ARG A 300 -0.59 -5.93 16.75
C ARG A 300 -1.16 -5.22 17.98
N LYS A 301 -1.13 -5.90 19.14
CA LYS A 301 -1.66 -5.36 20.42
C LYS A 301 -1.12 -3.97 20.74
N HIS A 302 0.17 -3.71 20.54
CA HIS A 302 0.76 -2.40 20.80
C HIS A 302 0.23 -1.29 19.88
N LEU A 303 -0.01 -1.60 18.60
CA LEU A 303 -0.59 -0.64 17.66
C LEU A 303 -2.04 -0.35 18.03
N SER A 304 -2.82 -1.39 18.34
CA SER A 304 -4.19 -1.24 18.83
C SER A 304 -4.24 -0.43 20.14
N SER A 305 -3.34 -0.70 21.08
CA SER A 305 -3.21 0.07 22.32
C SER A 305 -2.96 1.55 22.03
N HIS A 306 -2.01 1.81 21.14
CA HIS A 306 -1.64 3.16 20.76
C HIS A 306 -2.80 3.95 20.14
N LEU A 307 -3.49 3.34 19.16
CA LEU A 307 -4.61 3.97 18.45
C LEU A 307 -5.79 4.31 19.35
N PHE A 308 -6.15 3.41 20.27
CA PHE A 308 -7.39 3.54 21.05
C PHE A 308 -7.22 4.12 22.45
N TYR A 309 -6.02 4.09 23.02
CA TYR A 309 -5.81 4.42 24.43
C TYR A 309 -4.68 5.45 24.67
N GLU A 310 -3.62 5.46 23.86
CA GLU A 310 -2.46 6.33 24.12
C GLU A 310 -2.47 7.63 23.30
N SER A 311 -2.85 7.55 22.03
CA SER A 311 -2.74 8.68 21.09
C SER A 311 -3.84 9.72 21.23
N GLY A 312 -5.04 9.30 21.64
CA GLY A 312 -6.25 10.13 21.62
C GLY A 312 -6.82 10.37 20.21
N TRP A 313 -6.30 9.69 19.19
CA TRP A 313 -6.76 9.85 17.80
C TRP A 313 -8.11 9.18 17.57
N MET A 314 -8.34 7.98 18.12
CA MET A 314 -9.58 7.22 17.92
C MET A 314 -10.17 6.78 19.26
N LYS A 315 -11.50 6.68 19.31
CA LYS A 315 -12.21 6.11 20.46
C LYS A 315 -12.79 4.76 20.07
N LYS A 316 -12.41 3.70 20.79
CA LYS A 316 -12.86 2.33 20.49
C LYS A 316 -14.39 2.18 20.43
N LYS A 317 -15.14 2.94 21.24
CA LYS A 317 -16.61 2.92 21.26
C LYS A 317 -17.25 3.59 20.02
N ASP A 318 -16.54 4.52 19.40
CA ASP A 318 -17.01 5.35 18.28
C ASP A 318 -16.28 4.98 16.97
N THR A 319 -15.64 3.80 16.94
CA THR A 319 -14.88 3.28 15.79
C THR A 319 -15.52 2.00 15.27
N ILE A 320 -15.74 1.92 13.97
CA ILE A 320 -16.11 0.68 13.27
C ILE A 320 -14.84 -0.11 12.98
N ILE A 321 -14.76 -1.35 13.45
CA ILE A 321 -13.63 -2.24 13.18
C ILE A 321 -14.04 -3.24 12.10
N VAL A 322 -13.38 -3.17 10.95
CA VAL A 322 -13.57 -4.07 9.81
C VAL A 322 -12.43 -5.06 9.79
N HIS A 323 -12.74 -6.34 9.97
CA HIS A 323 -11.78 -7.43 9.82
C HIS A 323 -11.99 -8.15 8.50
N GLY A 324 -10.92 -8.64 7.89
CA GLY A 324 -10.99 -9.60 6.80
C GLY A 324 -11.75 -10.86 7.16
N SER A 325 -12.27 -11.57 6.15
CA SER A 325 -12.91 -12.86 6.37
C SER A 325 -11.82 -13.92 6.57
N PRO A 326 -11.74 -14.58 7.74
CA PRO A 326 -10.77 -15.66 7.96
C PRO A 326 -11.06 -16.92 7.11
N ASN A 327 -12.21 -16.99 6.43
CA ASN A 327 -12.74 -18.16 5.74
C ASN A 327 -13.28 -17.85 4.33
N ALA A 328 -12.77 -16.83 3.63
CA ALA A 328 -13.18 -16.54 2.25
C ALA A 328 -12.60 -17.56 1.26
N VAL A 329 -13.12 -18.79 1.30
CA VAL A 329 -13.23 -19.65 0.13
C VAL A 329 -14.41 -19.09 -0.68
N ALA A 330 -14.21 -17.94 -1.33
CA ALA A 330 -15.00 -17.65 -2.52
C ALA A 330 -14.55 -18.64 -3.60
N PRO A 331 -15.44 -19.15 -4.48
CA PRO A 331 -15.09 -20.19 -5.46
C PRO A 331 -13.93 -19.82 -6.40
N HIS A 332 -13.55 -18.54 -6.51
CA HIS A 332 -12.33 -18.10 -7.19
C HIS A 332 -11.85 -16.77 -6.59
N SER A 333 -10.97 -16.77 -5.57
CA SER A 333 -10.03 -15.66 -5.24
C SER A 333 -9.58 -15.68 -3.76
N GLY A 334 -8.78 -16.68 -3.37
CA GLY A 334 -8.02 -16.63 -2.12
C GLY A 334 -6.62 -16.04 -2.38
N LEU A 335 -6.40 -14.78 -2.00
CA LEU A 335 -5.08 -14.14 -2.07
C LEU A 335 -4.25 -14.55 -0.85
N GLY A 336 -3.52 -15.66 -1.00
CA GLY A 336 -2.60 -16.18 0.01
C GLY A 336 -3.07 -17.52 0.56
N GLY A 337 -2.43 -18.60 0.10
CA GLY A 337 -2.46 -19.86 0.86
C GLY A 337 -2.31 -21.15 0.05
N LYS A 338 -2.58 -21.17 -1.26
CA LYS A 338 -2.36 -22.40 -2.06
C LYS A 338 -1.65 -22.19 -3.40
N ASP A 339 -1.87 -21.07 -4.09
CA ASP A 339 -1.30 -20.87 -5.44
C ASP A 339 0.01 -20.07 -5.48
N VAL A 340 0.48 -19.57 -4.34
CA VAL A 340 1.81 -18.94 -4.24
C VAL A 340 2.81 -19.99 -3.78
N LYS A 341 3.77 -20.29 -4.65
CA LYS A 341 4.85 -21.23 -4.41
C LYS A 341 6.03 -20.48 -3.80
N HIS A 342 6.56 -20.99 -2.69
CA HIS A 342 7.68 -20.38 -1.98
C HIS A 342 8.91 -21.27 -2.13
N SER A 343 9.98 -20.78 -2.74
CA SER A 343 11.25 -21.49 -2.91
C SER A 343 12.36 -20.75 -2.17
N VAL A 344 13.33 -21.50 -1.65
CA VAL A 344 14.48 -20.94 -0.92
C VAL A 344 15.77 -21.52 -1.50
N LEU A 345 16.64 -20.63 -1.96
CA LEU A 345 17.96 -20.96 -2.49
C LEU A 345 19.03 -20.51 -1.49
N VAL A 346 19.97 -21.41 -1.22
CA VAL A 346 21.08 -21.21 -0.30
C VAL A 346 22.36 -20.98 -1.09
N VAL A 347 22.98 -19.82 -0.90
CA VAL A 347 24.26 -19.45 -1.52
C VAL A 347 25.38 -19.75 -0.54
N SER A 348 26.23 -20.72 -0.85
CA SER A 348 27.35 -21.19 -0.01
C SER A 348 28.65 -21.15 -0.79
N GLY A 349 29.44 -20.08 -0.61
CA GLY A 349 30.63 -19.86 -1.43
C GLY A 349 30.24 -19.73 -2.89
N ALA A 350 30.76 -20.62 -3.75
CA ALA A 350 30.46 -20.67 -5.19
C ALA A 350 29.23 -21.52 -5.56
N LYS A 351 28.61 -22.23 -4.61
CA LYS A 351 27.46 -23.11 -4.90
C LYS A 351 26.14 -22.44 -4.53
N VAL A 352 25.14 -22.53 -5.40
CA VAL A 352 23.75 -22.20 -5.11
C VAL A 352 22.93 -23.48 -5.16
N THR A 353 22.22 -23.81 -4.08
CA THR A 353 21.38 -25.02 -4.01
C THR A 353 20.03 -24.73 -3.41
N ASN A 354 19.05 -25.58 -3.67
CA ASN A 354 17.83 -25.63 -2.87
C ASN A 354 18.13 -25.79 -1.36
N ILE A 355 17.26 -25.25 -0.50
CA ILE A 355 17.29 -25.55 0.94
C ILE A 355 16.98 -27.03 1.18
N GLU A 356 17.54 -27.62 2.24
CA GLU A 356 17.48 -29.06 2.51
C GLU A 356 16.04 -29.58 2.67
N GLU A 357 15.14 -28.77 3.23
CA GLU A 357 13.73 -29.11 3.42
C GLU A 357 12.86 -28.92 2.16
N ALA A 358 13.44 -28.55 1.01
CA ALA A 358 12.69 -28.30 -0.22
C ALA A 358 12.09 -29.59 -0.81
N VAL A 359 10.78 -29.56 -1.08
CA VAL A 359 10.04 -30.71 -1.60
C VAL A 359 9.69 -30.48 -3.08
N LEU A 360 9.76 -31.55 -3.87
CA LEU A 360 9.17 -31.57 -5.21
C LEU A 360 7.65 -31.69 -5.05
N THR A 361 6.92 -30.61 -5.33
CA THR A 361 5.46 -30.68 -5.41
C THR A 361 5.06 -31.18 -6.79
N THR A 362 4.42 -32.35 -6.84
CA THR A 362 3.76 -32.83 -8.06
C THR A 362 2.65 -31.87 -8.46
N PRO A 363 2.49 -31.53 -9.75
CA PRO A 363 1.45 -30.61 -10.19
C PRO A 363 0.07 -31.23 -9.99
N GLU A 364 -0.64 -30.87 -8.92
CA GLU A 364 -2.07 -31.12 -8.78
C GLU A 364 -2.85 -30.05 -9.53
N GLY A 365 -3.36 -30.39 -10.72
CA GLY A 365 -4.47 -29.71 -11.39
C GLY A 365 -4.18 -28.34 -12.04
N ASP A 366 -4.47 -28.24 -13.34
CA ASP A 366 -4.48 -27.02 -14.17
C ASP A 366 -3.15 -26.27 -14.37
N HIS A 367 -2.21 -26.94 -15.05
CA HIS A 367 -1.07 -26.30 -15.73
C HIS A 367 -1.09 -26.51 -17.26
N ASP A 368 -2.28 -26.45 -17.87
CA ASP A 368 -2.39 -26.40 -19.34
C ASP A 368 -2.44 -24.95 -19.87
N ALA A 369 -2.58 -23.93 -19.01
CA ALA A 369 -2.64 -22.53 -19.43
C ALA A 369 -1.27 -21.82 -19.47
N THR A 370 -0.31 -22.16 -18.60
CA THR A 370 1.00 -21.49 -18.52
C THR A 370 2.03 -22.06 -19.48
N ARG A 371 1.94 -23.36 -19.82
CA ARG A 371 2.87 -24.04 -20.74
C ARG A 371 2.50 -23.86 -22.22
N LYS A 372 1.27 -23.47 -22.53
CA LYS A 372 0.80 -23.16 -23.90
C LYS A 372 1.05 -21.71 -24.34
N LEU A 373 1.55 -20.84 -23.46
CA LEU A 373 1.82 -19.43 -23.79
C LEU A 373 3.26 -19.16 -24.25
N THR A 374 4.16 -20.14 -24.14
CA THR A 374 5.57 -20.00 -24.58
C THR A 374 5.80 -20.27 -26.07
N GLU A 375 4.78 -20.70 -26.83
CA GLU A 375 4.95 -21.04 -28.26
C GLU A 375 4.80 -19.85 -29.22
N ASN A 376 4.41 -18.66 -28.76
CA ASN A 376 4.15 -17.50 -29.64
C ASN A 376 5.05 -16.26 -29.40
N SER A 377 6.23 -16.41 -28.79
CA SER A 377 7.21 -15.31 -28.72
C SER A 377 8.12 -15.32 -29.95
N GLU A 378 7.70 -14.68 -31.04
CA GLU A 378 8.57 -14.42 -32.19
C GLU A 378 9.61 -13.35 -31.82
N GLY A 379 10.81 -13.80 -31.43
CA GLY A 379 12.02 -12.98 -31.35
C GLY A 379 12.83 -13.19 -30.07
N PRO A 380 14.18 -13.10 -30.13
CA PRO A 380 15.02 -13.06 -28.93
C PRO A 380 14.71 -11.79 -28.12
N PRO A 381 14.77 -11.84 -26.78
CA PRO A 381 14.54 -10.68 -25.93
C PRO A 381 15.47 -9.53 -26.32
N VAL A 382 14.94 -8.31 -26.37
CA VAL A 382 15.72 -7.12 -26.69
C VAL A 382 16.71 -6.87 -25.56
N ALA A 383 18.01 -7.00 -25.84
CA ALA A 383 19.06 -6.69 -24.90
C ALA A 383 18.99 -5.22 -24.48
N VAL A 384 18.77 -4.97 -23.19
CA VAL A 384 18.83 -3.61 -22.64
C VAL A 384 20.27 -3.29 -22.29
N ASP A 385 20.93 -2.57 -23.19
CA ASP A 385 22.31 -2.16 -23.02
C ASP A 385 22.50 -1.28 -21.78
N VAL A 386 23.66 -1.46 -21.13
CA VAL A 386 24.11 -0.60 -20.05
C VAL A 386 24.37 0.82 -20.59
N SER A 387 23.76 1.84 -19.99
CA SER A 387 23.93 3.21 -20.47
C SER A 387 25.38 3.71 -20.25
N ALA A 388 25.82 4.66 -21.06
CA ALA A 388 27.16 5.27 -20.91
C ALA A 388 27.38 5.88 -19.51
N GLU A 389 26.32 6.46 -18.93
CA GLU A 389 26.33 7.02 -17.57
C GLU A 389 26.53 5.92 -16.53
N GLN A 390 25.83 4.79 -16.68
CA GLN A 390 25.97 3.65 -15.78
C GLN A 390 27.37 3.01 -15.87
N ARG A 391 27.93 2.86 -17.08
CA ARG A 391 29.31 2.39 -17.29
C ARG A 391 30.29 3.31 -16.57
N SER A 392 30.23 4.62 -16.83
CA SER A 392 31.08 5.59 -16.14
C SER A 392 30.95 5.56 -14.61
N ALA A 393 29.76 5.26 -14.09
CA ALA A 393 29.52 5.24 -12.65
C ALA A 393 30.03 3.98 -11.95
N TYR A 394 29.99 2.81 -12.60
CA TYR A 394 30.11 1.51 -11.93
C TYR A 394 31.17 0.57 -12.52
N GLU A 395 31.63 0.80 -13.75
CA GLU A 395 32.64 -0.02 -14.40
C GLU A 395 33.93 -0.08 -13.57
N GLY A 396 34.52 -1.28 -13.46
CA GLY A 396 35.72 -1.53 -12.65
C GLY A 396 35.54 -1.45 -11.13
N LYS A 397 34.36 -1.09 -10.60
CA LYS A 397 34.09 -1.05 -9.15
C LYS A 397 33.53 -2.39 -8.66
N PRO A 398 34.01 -2.91 -7.51
CA PRO A 398 33.49 -4.15 -6.94
C PRO A 398 32.00 -4.00 -6.59
N SER A 399 31.22 -5.04 -6.90
CA SER A 399 29.81 -5.08 -6.54
C SER A 399 29.64 -5.28 -5.03
N PRO A 400 28.69 -4.59 -4.38
CA PRO A 400 28.33 -4.85 -2.98
C PRO A 400 27.47 -6.11 -2.83
N PHE A 401 26.98 -6.70 -3.93
CA PHE A 401 26.13 -7.88 -3.93
C PHE A 401 26.96 -9.15 -4.10
N ASN A 402 26.45 -10.26 -3.56
CA ASN A 402 27.02 -11.56 -3.82
C ASN A 402 26.83 -11.94 -5.31
N PRO A 403 27.91 -12.18 -6.06
CA PRO A 403 27.82 -12.45 -7.50
C PRO A 403 27.01 -13.71 -7.80
N ASN A 404 27.14 -14.76 -6.99
CA ASN A 404 26.43 -16.02 -7.18
C ASN A 404 24.93 -15.86 -6.88
N ALA A 405 24.57 -14.96 -5.96
CA ALA A 405 23.18 -14.64 -5.70
C ALA A 405 22.55 -13.89 -6.88
N LEU A 406 23.25 -12.90 -7.46
CA LEU A 406 22.79 -12.21 -8.66
C LEU A 406 22.70 -13.14 -9.87
N GLU A 407 23.67 -14.03 -10.05
CA GLU A 407 23.66 -15.04 -11.10
C GLU A 407 22.46 -15.99 -10.94
N ALA A 408 22.17 -16.46 -9.73
CA ALA A 408 20.98 -17.27 -9.47
C ALA A 408 19.67 -16.53 -9.78
N VAL A 409 19.58 -15.23 -9.46
CA VAL A 409 18.43 -14.42 -9.88
C VAL A 409 18.35 -14.33 -11.40
N ALA A 410 19.47 -14.10 -12.09
CA ALA A 410 19.50 -14.02 -13.55
C ALA A 410 19.09 -15.34 -14.22
N VAL A 411 19.59 -16.48 -13.74
CA VAL A 411 19.25 -17.82 -14.23
C VAL A 411 17.76 -18.11 -14.00
N ALA A 412 17.27 -17.92 -12.78
CA ALA A 412 15.86 -18.15 -12.48
C ALA A 412 14.94 -17.20 -13.26
N PHE A 413 15.35 -15.94 -13.45
CA PHE A 413 14.64 -14.98 -14.27
C PHE A 413 14.53 -15.44 -15.73
N ALA A 414 15.64 -15.89 -16.32
CA ALA A 414 15.67 -16.33 -17.70
C ALA A 414 14.86 -17.62 -17.96
N LEU A 415 14.77 -18.51 -16.97
CA LEU A 415 14.11 -19.81 -17.12
C LEU A 415 12.63 -19.80 -16.74
N ASP A 416 12.24 -19.07 -15.69
CA ASP A 416 10.90 -19.20 -15.10
C ASP A 416 10.01 -17.98 -15.30
N VAL A 417 10.54 -16.79 -15.67
CA VAL A 417 9.76 -15.55 -15.68
C VAL A 417 9.13 -15.28 -17.06
N PRO A 418 7.79 -15.37 -17.21
CA PRO A 418 7.14 -15.18 -18.50
C PRO A 418 6.94 -13.71 -18.91
N SER A 419 6.98 -12.76 -17.95
CA SER A 419 6.64 -11.36 -18.23
C SER A 419 7.30 -10.39 -17.26
N VAL A 420 6.84 -10.33 -16.01
CA VAL A 420 7.33 -9.36 -15.04
C VAL A 420 7.69 -10.06 -13.74
N ALA A 421 8.87 -9.72 -13.23
CA ALA A 421 9.35 -10.12 -11.92
C ALA A 421 9.81 -8.91 -11.11
N LEU A 422 9.86 -9.09 -9.78
CA LEU A 422 10.29 -8.08 -8.84
C LEU A 422 11.45 -8.61 -8.01
N LEU A 423 12.60 -7.95 -8.06
CA LEU A 423 13.72 -8.17 -7.18
C LEU A 423 13.69 -7.16 -6.03
N VAL A 424 13.60 -7.67 -4.81
CA VAL A 424 13.67 -6.88 -3.58
C VAL A 424 15.05 -7.03 -2.96
N ILE A 425 15.76 -5.91 -2.84
CA ILE A 425 17.09 -5.81 -2.21
C ILE A 425 17.03 -5.07 -0.87
N ARG A 426 18.15 -5.10 -0.12
CA ARG A 426 18.29 -4.40 1.17
C ARG A 426 18.08 -2.88 1.07
N PRO A 427 17.57 -2.22 2.13
CA PRO A 427 17.36 -0.78 2.14
C PRO A 427 18.63 0.05 1.91
N GLU A 428 19.79 -0.44 2.37
CA GLU A 428 21.09 0.24 2.23
C GLU A 428 21.74 0.02 0.87
N ALA A 429 21.24 -0.96 0.11
CA ALA A 429 21.82 -1.34 -1.17
C ALA A 429 21.41 -0.38 -2.29
N SER A 430 22.33 -0.11 -3.22
CA SER A 430 22.06 0.75 -4.37
C SER A 430 21.27 -0.01 -5.42
N VAL A 431 20.01 0.41 -5.65
CA VAL A 431 19.15 -0.12 -6.74
C VAL A 431 19.83 0.04 -8.10
N GLN A 432 20.41 1.21 -8.36
CA GLN A 432 21.08 1.48 -9.64
C GLN A 432 22.30 0.58 -9.85
N ARG A 433 23.02 0.22 -8.78
CA ARG A 433 24.11 -0.74 -8.86
C ARG A 433 23.60 -2.15 -9.18
N ALA A 434 22.53 -2.60 -8.53
CA ALA A 434 21.92 -3.91 -8.81
C ALA A 434 21.46 -4.00 -10.28
N VAL A 435 20.79 -2.95 -10.77
CA VAL A 435 20.35 -2.85 -12.17
C VAL A 435 21.55 -2.94 -13.13
N TYR A 436 22.64 -2.23 -12.85
CA TYR A 436 23.87 -2.31 -13.64
C TYR A 436 24.45 -3.73 -13.68
N ASP A 437 24.59 -4.38 -12.52
CA ASP A 437 25.18 -5.72 -12.43
C ASP A 437 24.31 -6.75 -13.16
N LEU A 438 22.98 -6.69 -13.02
CA LEU A 438 22.03 -7.57 -13.71
C LEU A 438 22.02 -7.36 -15.23
N ARG A 439 22.06 -6.11 -15.71
CA ARG A 439 22.17 -5.81 -17.14
C ARG A 439 23.47 -6.29 -17.74
N SER A 440 24.56 -6.24 -16.97
CA SER A 440 25.85 -6.78 -17.38
C SER A 440 25.81 -8.32 -17.55
N MET A 441 24.84 -8.99 -16.91
CA MET A 441 24.54 -10.42 -17.09
C MET A 441 23.49 -10.69 -18.18
N GLY A 442 23.05 -9.67 -18.93
CA GLY A 442 22.05 -9.79 -19.98
C GLY A 442 20.59 -9.76 -19.50
N VAL A 443 20.35 -9.45 -18.23
CA VAL A 443 18.98 -9.34 -17.69
C VAL A 443 18.39 -7.96 -18.03
N ASN A 444 17.17 -7.94 -18.56
CA ASN A 444 16.38 -6.72 -18.73
C ASN A 444 15.88 -6.19 -17.37
N ALA A 445 16.80 -5.60 -16.60
CA ALA A 445 16.52 -5.03 -15.29
C ALA A 445 16.25 -3.52 -15.37
N ILE A 446 15.29 -3.04 -14.60
CA ILE A 446 14.98 -1.62 -14.44
C ILE A 446 14.73 -1.30 -12.96
N ALA A 447 15.12 -0.10 -12.54
CA ALA A 447 14.75 0.39 -11.20
C ALA A 447 13.24 0.62 -11.16
N LEU A 448 12.59 0.19 -10.09
CA LEU A 448 11.17 0.49 -9.89
C LEU A 448 10.98 1.99 -9.67
N ASP A 449 10.21 2.63 -10.55
CA ASP A 449 9.82 4.03 -10.43
C ASP A 449 8.41 4.24 -11.00
N VAL A 450 7.40 4.24 -10.14
CA VAL A 450 6.00 4.43 -10.53
C VAL A 450 5.70 5.89 -10.86
N ALA A 451 6.48 6.82 -10.31
CA ALA A 451 6.32 8.25 -10.54
C ALA A 451 6.65 8.66 -11.98
N ASN A 452 7.56 7.94 -12.63
CA ASN A 452 8.02 8.28 -13.98
C ASN A 452 7.10 7.67 -15.05
N MET A 453 5.94 8.29 -15.24
CA MET A 453 4.95 7.85 -16.23
C MET A 453 5.50 7.89 -17.67
N GLU A 454 6.43 8.79 -17.99
CA GLU A 454 7.04 8.91 -19.33
C GLU A 454 8.02 7.77 -19.66
N ARG A 455 8.66 7.17 -18.64
CA ARG A 455 9.59 6.04 -18.81
C ARG A 455 8.94 4.67 -18.56
N GLY A 456 7.62 4.56 -18.71
CA GLY A 456 6.91 3.29 -18.58
C GLY A 456 6.27 3.03 -17.22
N GLY A 457 6.33 3.97 -16.26
CA GLY A 457 5.69 3.79 -14.95
C GLY A 457 4.17 3.56 -15.02
N ALA A 458 3.49 4.15 -16.01
CA ALA A 458 2.07 3.88 -16.27
C ALA A 458 1.83 2.46 -16.82
N HIS A 459 2.76 1.92 -17.61
CA HIS A 459 2.68 0.54 -18.13
C HIS A 459 2.85 -0.50 -17.00
N LEU A 460 3.59 -0.17 -15.93
CA LEU A 460 3.70 -1.03 -14.74
C LEU A 460 2.38 -1.18 -13.96
N LEU A 461 1.46 -0.22 -14.11
CA LEU A 461 0.15 -0.19 -13.44
C LEU A 461 -1.01 -0.56 -14.36
N SER A 462 -0.76 -0.70 -15.67
CA SER A 462 -1.80 -0.91 -16.67
C SER A 462 -2.36 -2.33 -16.59
N TYR A 463 -3.70 -2.44 -16.62
CA TYR A 463 -4.42 -3.70 -16.77
C TYR A 463 -4.82 -3.85 -18.24
N GLY A 464 -4.03 -4.54 -19.07
CA GLY A 464 -4.53 -5.05 -20.36
C GLY A 464 -3.61 -4.98 -21.56
N ASP A 465 -2.60 -4.10 -21.60
CA ASP A 465 -1.63 -4.08 -22.72
C ASP A 465 -0.27 -4.60 -22.24
N THR A 466 -0.06 -5.91 -22.44
CA THR A 466 1.08 -6.68 -21.90
C THR A 466 1.92 -7.33 -22.99
N SER A 467 1.64 -6.98 -24.25
CA SER A 467 2.33 -7.50 -25.43
C SER A 467 3.84 -7.25 -25.36
N GLU A 468 4.25 -6.08 -24.86
CA GLU A 468 5.65 -5.70 -24.70
C GLU A 468 6.38 -6.54 -23.63
N PHE A 469 5.78 -6.76 -22.45
CA PHE A 469 6.42 -7.56 -21.39
C PHE A 469 6.47 -9.05 -21.70
N LYS A 470 5.52 -9.57 -22.49
CA LYS A 470 5.54 -10.96 -22.96
C LYS A 470 6.63 -11.21 -23.99
N THR A 471 6.96 -10.20 -24.79
CA THR A 471 8.03 -10.29 -25.79
C THR A 471 9.40 -9.97 -25.20
N ASN A 472 9.46 -9.20 -24.11
CA ASN A 472 10.69 -8.92 -23.39
C ASN A 472 10.47 -8.91 -21.86
N PRO A 473 10.64 -10.06 -21.19
CA PRO A 473 10.47 -10.14 -19.74
C PRO A 473 11.30 -9.08 -19.02
N THR A 474 10.74 -8.46 -17.98
CA THR A 474 11.36 -7.33 -17.27
C THR A 474 11.50 -7.61 -15.77
N LEU A 475 12.70 -7.36 -15.24
CA LEU A 475 13.00 -7.46 -13.82
C LEU A 475 12.98 -6.07 -13.16
N LEU A 476 11.94 -5.79 -12.38
CA LEU A 476 11.84 -4.59 -11.56
C LEU A 476 12.72 -4.72 -10.33
N VAL A 477 13.60 -3.76 -10.04
CA VAL A 477 14.47 -3.79 -8.87
C VAL A 477 14.06 -2.69 -7.89
N CYS A 478 13.78 -3.06 -6.64
CA CYS A 478 13.39 -2.10 -5.61
C CYS A 478 13.98 -2.46 -4.23
N THR A 479 13.96 -1.48 -3.31
CA THR A 479 14.27 -1.76 -1.91
C THR A 479 13.00 -2.20 -1.16
N ARG A 480 13.19 -2.86 -0.01
CA ARG A 480 12.11 -3.29 0.89
C ARG A 480 11.11 -2.20 1.28
N ALA A 481 11.48 -0.92 1.25
CA ALA A 481 10.57 0.18 1.61
C ALA A 481 9.44 0.37 0.58
N MET A 482 9.69 0.00 -0.68
CA MET A 482 8.76 0.24 -1.80
C MET A 482 7.77 -0.93 -1.98
N THR A 483 7.90 -2.03 -1.26
CA THR A 483 7.09 -3.23 -1.51
C THR A 483 5.72 -3.20 -0.86
N ARG A 484 5.42 -2.25 0.05
CA ARG A 484 4.11 -2.16 0.73
C ARG A 484 3.08 -1.44 -0.14
N GLY A 485 1.80 -1.83 -0.09
CA GLY A 485 0.74 -1.20 -0.89
C GLY A 485 0.79 -1.31 -2.42
N ILE A 486 1.96 -1.39 -3.07
CA ILE A 486 2.06 -1.37 -4.54
C ILE A 486 1.40 -2.58 -5.21
N ASP A 487 0.65 -2.35 -6.28
CA ASP A 487 -0.02 -3.38 -7.07
C ASP A 487 0.57 -3.48 -8.48
N PHE A 488 1.01 -4.69 -8.82
CA PHE A 488 1.55 -5.04 -10.13
C PHE A 488 0.72 -6.21 -10.69
N PRO A 489 -0.25 -5.95 -11.57
CA PRO A 489 -1.20 -6.96 -12.01
C PRO A 489 -0.57 -8.17 -12.73
N GLU A 490 0.56 -7.93 -13.40
CA GLU A 490 1.27 -8.92 -14.23
C GLU A 490 2.48 -9.55 -13.52
N LEU A 491 2.65 -9.29 -12.23
CA LEU A 491 3.77 -9.82 -11.48
C LEU A 491 3.60 -11.31 -11.22
N THR A 492 4.51 -12.11 -11.79
CA THR A 492 4.48 -13.58 -11.66
C THR A 492 5.49 -14.09 -10.64
N HIS A 493 6.62 -13.39 -10.52
CA HIS A 493 7.75 -13.80 -9.71
C HIS A 493 8.23 -12.68 -8.79
N VAL A 494 8.58 -13.04 -7.56
CA VAL A 494 9.26 -12.16 -6.62
C VAL A 494 10.55 -12.82 -6.15
N PHE A 495 11.66 -12.17 -6.44
CA PHE A 495 12.98 -12.51 -5.93
C PHE A 495 13.25 -11.68 -4.68
N ILE A 496 13.69 -12.33 -3.61
CA ILE A 496 14.07 -11.66 -2.37
C ILE A 496 15.55 -11.95 -2.12
N MET A 497 16.38 -10.92 -2.16
CA MET A 497 17.81 -11.03 -1.83
C MET A 497 18.10 -10.37 -0.49
N GLU A 498 18.95 -11.04 0.30
CA GLU A 498 19.57 -10.48 1.50
C GLU A 498 18.54 -9.95 2.52
N PHE A 499 17.45 -10.71 2.72
CA PHE A 499 16.28 -10.32 3.49
C PHE A 499 16.55 -10.10 5.00
N PHE A 500 17.54 -10.78 5.58
CA PHE A 500 17.69 -10.90 7.02
C PHE A 500 18.77 -10.01 7.61
N GLN A 501 18.38 -8.95 8.31
CA GLN A 501 19.25 -8.29 9.29
C GLN A 501 18.58 -8.27 10.66
N GLY A 502 19.28 -8.76 11.68
CA GLY A 502 18.83 -8.71 13.07
C GLY A 502 18.12 -9.97 13.59
N LYS A 503 17.41 -9.82 14.71
CA LYS A 503 16.70 -10.91 15.41
C LYS A 503 15.33 -11.14 14.78
N MET A 504 14.91 -12.40 14.71
CA MET A 504 13.55 -12.73 14.33
C MET A 504 12.54 -12.08 15.27
N SER A 505 11.54 -11.46 14.66
CA SER A 505 10.37 -10.93 15.35
C SER A 505 9.15 -11.18 14.47
N GLY A 506 7.95 -10.98 15.01
CA GLY A 506 6.74 -11.08 14.18
C GLY A 506 6.75 -10.08 13.01
N GLN A 507 7.40 -8.92 13.14
CA GLN A 507 7.49 -7.94 12.05
C GLN A 507 8.22 -8.53 10.83
N THR A 508 9.15 -9.45 11.02
CA THR A 508 9.88 -10.11 9.94
C THR A 508 8.98 -11.02 9.11
N VAL A 509 8.00 -11.68 9.75
CA VAL A 509 7.00 -12.50 9.06
C VAL A 509 6.05 -11.62 8.27
N ASP A 510 5.55 -10.53 8.89
CA ASP A 510 4.68 -9.56 8.21
C ASP A 510 5.38 -8.97 6.98
N GLU A 511 6.65 -8.57 7.11
CA GLU A 511 7.48 -8.05 6.01
C GLU A 511 7.63 -9.05 4.86
N TYR A 512 7.84 -10.34 5.19
CA TYR A 512 7.89 -11.38 4.18
C TYR A 512 6.56 -11.51 3.45
N LEU A 513 5.45 -11.56 4.20
CA LEU A 513 4.10 -11.63 3.63
C LEU A 513 3.76 -10.41 2.77
N HIS A 514 4.20 -9.20 3.15
CA HIS A 514 4.00 -8.01 2.33
C HIS A 514 4.70 -8.09 0.97
N ILE A 515 5.88 -8.71 0.92
CA ILE A 515 6.64 -8.92 -0.32
C ILE A 515 6.05 -10.08 -1.13
N ALA A 516 5.82 -11.22 -0.48
CA ALA A 516 5.25 -12.40 -1.10
C ALA A 516 3.84 -12.14 -1.66
N GLY A 517 3.02 -11.37 -0.94
CA GLY A 517 1.68 -10.96 -1.37
C GLY A 517 1.65 -9.92 -2.51
N ARG A 518 2.79 -9.66 -3.18
CA ARG A 518 2.81 -8.94 -4.46
C ARG A 518 2.45 -9.85 -5.64
N VAL A 519 2.77 -11.15 -5.53
CA VAL A 519 2.30 -12.17 -6.48
C VAL A 519 1.04 -12.83 -5.93
N GLY A 520 0.38 -13.66 -6.73
CA GLY A 520 -0.82 -14.35 -6.25
C GLY A 520 -2.10 -13.52 -6.32
N ARG A 521 -2.08 -12.37 -7.03
CA ARG A 521 -3.21 -11.43 -7.05
C ARG A 521 -4.23 -11.78 -8.12
N PHE A 522 -5.50 -11.48 -7.84
CA PHE A 522 -6.62 -11.69 -8.76
C PHE A 522 -6.77 -13.16 -9.24
N GLY A 523 -6.46 -14.13 -8.37
CA GLY A 523 -6.60 -15.57 -8.67
C GLY A 523 -5.53 -16.13 -9.59
N ARG A 524 -4.47 -15.38 -9.88
CA ARG A 524 -3.28 -15.88 -10.59
C ARG A 524 -2.33 -16.53 -9.59
N GLY A 525 -1.69 -17.63 -9.96
CA GLY A 525 -0.59 -18.20 -9.17
C GLY A 525 0.64 -17.29 -9.18
N GLY A 526 1.64 -17.63 -8.37
CA GLY A 526 2.88 -16.87 -8.31
C GLY A 526 4.01 -17.62 -7.64
N ARG A 527 5.25 -17.18 -7.88
CA ARG A 527 6.43 -17.79 -7.26
C ARG A 527 7.25 -16.76 -6.50
N VAL A 528 7.64 -17.11 -5.28
CA VAL A 528 8.53 -16.31 -4.43
C VAL A 528 9.83 -17.08 -4.26
N ILE A 529 10.93 -16.55 -4.76
CA ILE A 529 12.26 -17.17 -4.66
C ILE A 529 13.10 -16.33 -3.71
N THR A 530 13.43 -16.88 -2.55
CA THR A 530 14.24 -16.20 -1.53
C THR A 530 15.68 -16.73 -1.56
N LEU A 531 16.65 -15.84 -1.72
CA LEU A 531 18.07 -16.16 -1.67
C LEU A 531 18.61 -15.86 -0.27
N VAL A 532 19.20 -16.86 0.37
CA VAL A 532 19.84 -16.77 1.68
C VAL A 532 21.32 -17.11 1.59
N GLU A 533 22.17 -16.35 2.29
CA GLU A 533 23.62 -16.55 2.20
C GLU A 533 24.15 -17.30 3.43
N ARG A 534 24.93 -18.36 3.20
CA ARG A 534 25.70 -19.06 4.24
C ARG A 534 27.14 -18.54 4.24
N GLY A 535 27.41 -17.55 5.09
CA GLY A 535 28.77 -17.02 5.27
C GLY A 535 28.81 -15.76 6.14
N PRO A 536 30.01 -15.24 6.47
CA PRO A 536 30.12 -13.88 6.98
C PRO A 536 29.64 -12.91 5.88
N VAL A 537 28.60 -12.14 6.17
CA VAL A 537 28.13 -11.07 5.28
C VAL A 537 29.29 -10.12 5.03
N ALA A 538 29.65 -9.91 3.76
CA ALA A 538 30.68 -8.95 3.40
C ALA A 538 30.28 -7.55 3.93
N GLY A 539 31.10 -6.97 4.82
CA GLY A 539 30.88 -5.62 5.37
C GLY A 539 30.31 -5.54 6.80
N THR A 540 30.09 -6.66 7.52
CA THR A 540 29.68 -6.62 8.94
C THR A 540 30.75 -7.16 9.87
N GLU A 541 31.86 -6.42 10.06
CA GLU A 541 32.76 -6.63 11.19
C GLU A 541 32.21 -5.86 12.41
N THR A 542 31.84 -6.58 13.48
CA THR A 542 31.53 -5.93 14.76
C THR A 542 32.82 -5.67 15.54
N LYS A 543 32.88 -4.54 16.27
CA LYS A 543 34.03 -4.13 17.10
C LYS A 543 34.48 -5.16 18.15
N ASP A 544 33.67 -6.19 18.43
CA ASP A 544 33.92 -7.21 19.45
C ASP A 544 34.36 -8.58 18.88
N GLY A 545 34.67 -8.70 17.58
CA GLY A 545 35.19 -9.94 16.99
C GLY A 545 34.24 -11.15 17.03
N ARG A 546 32.96 -10.97 17.42
CA ARG A 546 31.94 -12.02 17.37
C ARG A 546 31.33 -12.12 15.99
N ARG A 547 31.61 -13.26 15.35
CA ARG A 547 31.10 -13.68 14.04
C ARG A 547 29.61 -14.01 14.13
N THR A 548 28.75 -13.28 13.42
CA THR A 548 27.32 -13.59 13.24
C THR A 548 27.09 -14.12 11.82
N GLY A 549 27.66 -15.27 11.49
CA GLY A 549 27.38 -15.99 10.23
C GLY A 549 26.67 -17.30 10.53
N GLY A 550 25.58 -17.62 9.84
CA GLY A 550 25.06 -18.99 9.75
C GLY A 550 23.74 -19.32 10.44
N LYS A 551 22.68 -18.48 10.33
CA LYS A 551 21.30 -18.88 10.72
C LYS A 551 20.20 -18.34 9.80
N GLU A 552 20.51 -17.88 8.59
CA GLU A 552 19.49 -17.29 7.69
C GLU A 552 18.54 -18.34 7.09
N ASP A 553 19.08 -19.53 6.80
CA ASP A 553 18.33 -20.71 6.41
C ASP A 553 17.31 -21.13 7.49
N ALA A 554 17.75 -21.31 8.74
CA ALA A 554 16.90 -21.65 9.87
C ALA A 554 15.81 -20.60 10.13
N LYS A 555 16.14 -19.32 9.90
CA LYS A 555 15.19 -18.22 9.97
C LYS A 555 14.12 -18.32 8.89
N MET A 556 14.51 -18.56 7.63
CA MET A 556 13.56 -18.67 6.53
C MET A 556 12.59 -19.85 6.74
N ILE A 557 13.10 -21.00 7.19
CA ILE A 557 12.26 -22.15 7.56
C ILE A 557 11.25 -21.77 8.66
N SER A 558 11.68 -21.01 9.66
CA SER A 558 10.78 -20.54 10.72
C SER A 558 9.67 -19.61 10.20
N ILE A 559 9.95 -18.78 9.19
CA ILE A 559 8.92 -17.95 8.54
C ILE A 559 7.94 -18.84 7.80
N LEU A 560 8.43 -19.72 6.92
CA LEU A 560 7.58 -20.61 6.12
C LEU A 560 6.68 -21.47 7.03
N LYS A 561 7.24 -22.02 8.12
CA LYS A 561 6.46 -22.73 9.14
C LYS A 561 5.41 -21.85 9.81
N SER A 562 5.72 -20.60 10.12
CA SER A 562 4.77 -19.67 10.76
C SER A 562 3.59 -19.30 9.86
N ILE A 563 3.76 -19.38 8.53
CA ILE A 563 2.71 -19.14 7.53
C ILE A 563 2.09 -20.44 6.99
N GLY A 564 2.51 -21.60 7.51
CA GLY A 564 1.95 -22.90 7.11
C GLY A 564 2.42 -23.42 5.74
N CYS A 565 3.53 -22.91 5.19
CA CYS A 565 4.07 -23.31 3.89
C CYS A 565 5.32 -24.17 4.02
N SER A 566 5.55 -25.04 3.04
CA SER A 566 6.81 -25.77 2.83
C SER A 566 7.55 -25.21 1.61
N PRO A 567 8.89 -25.14 1.63
CA PRO A 567 9.65 -24.69 0.48
C PRO A 567 9.52 -25.66 -0.71
N GLU A 568 9.25 -25.14 -1.90
CA GLU A 568 9.23 -25.88 -3.16
C GLU A 568 10.64 -25.91 -3.78
N ARG A 569 11.02 -27.08 -4.30
CA ARG A 569 12.28 -27.31 -4.99
C ARG A 569 12.30 -26.72 -6.40
N ILE A 570 13.42 -26.11 -6.78
CA ILE A 570 13.70 -25.63 -8.15
C ILE A 570 14.69 -26.60 -8.81
N GLU A 571 14.24 -27.34 -9.84
CA GLU A 571 14.99 -28.47 -10.41
C GLU A 571 16.36 -28.10 -10.99
N TYR A 572 16.51 -26.90 -11.56
CA TYR A 572 17.76 -26.47 -12.20
C TYR A 572 18.80 -25.89 -11.23
N PHE A 573 18.59 -25.99 -9.91
CA PHE A 573 19.55 -25.60 -8.86
C PHE A 573 19.99 -26.77 -7.95
N ASP A 574 20.08 -27.98 -8.51
CA ASP A 574 20.49 -29.20 -7.78
C ASP A 574 22.01 -29.45 -7.75
#